data_AF-G8R8J8-F1
#
_entry.id   AF-G8R8J8-F1
#
_cell.length_a   1.000
_cell.length_b   1.000
_cell.length_c   1.000
_cell.angle_alpha   90.00
_cell.angle_beta   90.00
_cell.angle_gamma   90.00
#
_symmetry.space_group_name_H-M   'P 1'
#
loop_
_entity.id
_entity.type
_entity.pdbx_description
1 polymer ?
#
loop_
_entity_poly.entity_id
_entity_poly.type
_entity_poly.pdbx_seq_one_letter_code
_entity_poly.pdbx_strand_id
1 'polypeptide(L)'
;MTREEISEKLVQTNKDFTTYITSLSEEDYNYSYNDKWTAGQQMEHIYKSIVPLNKALMLPKAIMKLNFGKANRPSRSYDDLIIRYKEKLGLGGKAPSQFAPEGISFDKRQKLADNLMKATGTLIKRLKKFTEEDLDVLILPHPLLGKLTLREMTYFTDYHTRHHHLHTIENLKHTLQKKLTFIINFLMLSENFDLFSFQQIKLENEIHQEHNMDCGNPWFFNYLLTLCSSRF
;
A
#
# COMPACT_ATOMS: atom_id res chain seq x y z
N MET A 1 0.36 -15.70 -13.63
CA MET A 1 -0.62 -14.77 -14.21
C MET A 1 -0.13 -14.27 -15.55
N THR A 2 -1.00 -14.30 -16.57
CA THR A 2 -0.79 -13.70 -17.90
C THR A 2 -0.79 -12.17 -17.82
N ARG A 3 -0.38 -11.52 -18.92
CA ARG A 3 -0.46 -10.08 -19.12
C ARG A 3 -1.89 -9.54 -19.01
N GLU A 4 -2.87 -10.29 -19.50
CA GLU A 4 -4.29 -9.89 -19.45
C GLU A 4 -4.78 -9.91 -17.99
N GLU A 5 -4.57 -11.03 -17.29
CA GLU A 5 -5.02 -11.21 -15.90
C GLU A 5 -4.44 -10.13 -14.97
N ILE A 6 -3.14 -9.87 -15.07
CA ILE A 6 -2.47 -8.85 -14.26
C ILE A 6 -2.93 -7.43 -14.62
N SER A 7 -3.24 -7.18 -15.89
CA SER A 7 -3.74 -5.87 -16.36
C SER A 7 -5.14 -5.59 -15.83
N GLU A 8 -6.02 -6.58 -15.89
CA GLU A 8 -7.38 -6.49 -15.33
C GLU A 8 -7.35 -6.27 -13.82
N LYS A 9 -6.51 -7.05 -13.12
CA LYS A 9 -6.31 -6.92 -11.68
C LYS A 9 -5.82 -5.52 -11.30
N LEU A 10 -4.83 -4.97 -12.01
CA LEU A 10 -4.31 -3.63 -11.76
C LEU A 10 -5.36 -2.54 -12.00
N VAL A 11 -6.16 -2.65 -13.07
CA VAL A 11 -7.25 -1.69 -13.36
C VAL A 11 -8.28 -1.71 -12.24
N GLN A 12 -8.70 -2.90 -11.80
CA GLN A 12 -9.66 -3.04 -10.74
C GLN A 12 -9.12 -2.49 -9.42
N THR A 13 -7.88 -2.84 -9.04
CA THR A 13 -7.23 -2.32 -7.83
C THR A 13 -7.18 -0.79 -7.81
N ASN A 14 -6.77 -0.15 -8.92
CA ASN A 14 -6.69 1.32 -8.99
C ASN A 14 -8.09 1.97 -9.00
N LYS A 15 -9.09 1.31 -9.60
CA LYS A 15 -10.48 1.76 -9.54
C LYS A 15 -11.01 1.74 -8.11
N ASP A 16 -10.86 0.62 -7.40
CA ASP A 16 -11.34 0.49 -6.02
C ASP A 16 -10.66 1.49 -5.09
N PHE A 17 -9.34 1.68 -5.25
CA PHE A 17 -8.58 2.65 -4.48
C PHE A 17 -9.02 4.10 -4.74
N THR A 18 -9.19 4.49 -6.00
CA THR A 18 -9.63 5.85 -6.35
C THR A 18 -11.08 6.12 -5.94
N THR A 19 -11.98 5.15 -6.15
CA THR A 19 -13.37 5.24 -5.68
C THR A 19 -13.43 5.40 -4.16
N TYR A 20 -12.67 4.61 -3.40
CA TYR A 20 -12.62 4.75 -1.94
C TYR A 20 -12.17 6.15 -1.52
N ILE A 21 -11.02 6.63 -2.00
CA ILE A 21 -10.47 7.94 -1.61
C ILE A 21 -11.39 9.11 -2.00
N THR A 22 -12.00 9.06 -3.19
CA THR A 22 -12.88 10.15 -3.65
C THR A 22 -14.21 10.22 -2.89
N SER A 23 -14.60 9.12 -2.24
CA SER A 23 -15.81 9.02 -1.40
C SER A 23 -15.62 9.54 0.03
N LEU A 24 -14.37 9.75 0.47
CA LEU A 24 -14.06 10.24 1.81
C LEU A 24 -14.60 11.66 2.04
N SER A 25 -14.94 11.95 3.29
CA SER A 25 -15.19 13.32 3.75
C SER A 25 -13.92 14.17 3.64
N GLU A 26 -14.05 15.50 3.65
CA GLU A 26 -12.87 16.38 3.65
C GLU A 26 -12.01 16.18 4.92
N GLU A 27 -12.66 15.91 6.06
CA GLU A 27 -11.99 15.58 7.32
C GLU A 27 -11.13 14.32 7.15
N ASP A 28 -11.74 13.21 6.69
CA ASP A 28 -11.03 11.93 6.54
C ASP A 28 -9.97 11.98 5.43
N TYR A 29 -10.23 12.71 4.35
CA TYR A 29 -9.27 12.85 3.25
C TYR A 29 -7.96 13.51 3.71
N ASN A 30 -8.07 14.50 4.60
CA ASN A 30 -6.93 15.25 5.14
C ASN A 30 -6.40 14.68 6.47
N TYR A 31 -7.02 13.63 7.01
CA TYR A 31 -6.61 13.06 8.30
C TYR A 31 -5.23 12.41 8.23
N SER A 32 -4.41 12.66 9.25
CA SER A 32 -3.10 12.04 9.46
C SER A 32 -2.96 11.60 10.91
N TYR A 33 -2.55 10.34 11.12
CA TYR A 33 -2.20 9.79 12.42
C TYR A 33 -0.70 9.53 12.50
N ASN A 34 -0.03 10.07 13.52
CA ASN A 34 1.42 9.94 13.76
C ASN A 34 2.26 10.24 12.49
N ASP A 35 1.99 11.38 11.84
CA ASP A 35 2.67 11.86 10.64
C ASP A 35 2.63 10.90 9.43
N LYS A 36 1.72 9.90 9.45
CA LYS A 36 1.45 9.06 8.28
C LYS A 36 0.78 9.88 7.17
N TRP A 37 0.98 9.45 5.93
CA TRP A 37 0.39 10.12 4.77
C TRP A 37 -1.13 10.13 4.81
N THR A 38 -1.72 11.29 4.47
CA THR A 38 -3.16 11.48 4.28
C THR A 38 -3.67 10.68 3.08
N ALA A 39 -4.99 10.48 2.96
CA ALA A 39 -5.56 9.76 1.81
C ALA A 39 -5.17 10.39 0.46
N GLY A 40 -5.11 11.74 0.40
CA GLY A 40 -4.64 12.47 -0.77
C GLY A 40 -3.17 12.16 -1.11
N GLN A 41 -2.30 12.16 -0.11
CA GLN A 41 -0.88 11.83 -0.27
C GLN A 41 -0.64 10.39 -0.71
N GLN A 42 -1.41 9.44 -0.16
CA GLN A 42 -1.37 8.03 -0.58
C GLN A 42 -1.71 7.90 -2.07
N MET A 43 -2.75 8.60 -2.54
CA MET A 43 -3.15 8.57 -3.96
C MET A 43 -2.10 9.20 -4.87
N GLU A 44 -1.52 10.33 -4.45
CA GLU A 44 -0.50 11.02 -5.22
C GLU A 44 0.76 10.18 -5.37
N HIS A 45 1.18 9.49 -4.31
CA HIS A 45 2.33 8.60 -4.35
C HIS A 45 2.17 7.48 -5.39
N ILE A 46 0.98 6.86 -5.45
CA ILE A 46 0.67 5.83 -6.46
C ILE A 46 0.72 6.43 -7.87
N TYR A 47 0.12 7.61 -8.07
CA TYR A 47 0.20 8.31 -9.35
C TYR A 47 1.66 8.59 -9.77
N LYS A 48 2.48 9.14 -8.87
CA LYS A 48 3.91 9.43 -9.11
C LYS A 48 4.72 8.16 -9.40
N SER A 49 4.32 7.02 -8.85
CA SER A 49 5.00 5.73 -9.09
C SER A 49 4.71 5.13 -10.47
N ILE A 50 3.48 5.31 -10.99
CA ILE A 50 3.08 4.77 -12.30
C ILE A 50 3.66 5.60 -13.46
N VAL A 51 3.83 6.92 -13.28
CA VAL A 51 4.28 7.83 -14.36
C VAL A 51 5.66 7.45 -14.94
N PRO A 52 6.71 7.17 -14.15
CA PRO A 52 8.00 6.70 -14.68
C PRO A 52 7.93 5.34 -15.36
N LEU A 53 7.15 4.39 -14.82
CA LEU A 53 6.95 3.09 -15.47
C LEU A 53 6.34 3.27 -16.86
N ASN A 54 5.33 4.14 -16.96
CA ASN A 54 4.77 4.53 -18.24
C ASN A 54 5.86 5.01 -19.21
N LYS A 55 6.73 5.95 -18.80
CA LYS A 55 7.83 6.45 -19.64
C LYS A 55 8.79 5.34 -20.05
N ALA A 56 9.15 4.45 -19.13
CA ALA A 56 10.04 3.32 -19.40
C ALA A 56 9.48 2.39 -20.50
N LEU A 57 8.18 2.13 -20.51
CA LEU A 57 7.52 1.31 -21.54
C LEU A 57 7.37 1.98 -22.91
N MET A 58 7.80 3.24 -23.07
CA MET A 58 7.91 3.89 -24.39
C MET A 58 9.22 3.54 -25.09
N LEU A 59 10.23 3.06 -24.35
CA LEU A 59 11.52 2.71 -24.91
C LEU A 59 11.40 1.49 -25.83
N PRO A 60 12.10 1.47 -26.99
CA PRO A 60 12.24 0.26 -27.78
C PRO A 60 12.87 -0.86 -26.93
N LYS A 61 12.43 -2.11 -27.13
CA LYS A 61 12.91 -3.28 -26.36
C LYS A 61 14.44 -3.44 -26.40
N ALA A 62 15.08 -3.12 -27.52
CA ALA A 62 16.54 -3.13 -27.65
C ALA A 62 17.22 -2.10 -26.72
N ILE A 63 16.65 -0.91 -26.59
CA ILE A 63 17.16 0.14 -25.70
C ILE A 63 16.96 -0.25 -24.23
N MET A 64 15.83 -0.88 -23.89
CA MET A 64 15.62 -1.42 -22.54
C MET A 64 16.69 -2.46 -22.19
N LYS A 65 16.99 -3.38 -23.12
CA LYS A 65 18.03 -4.41 -22.95
C LYS A 65 19.42 -3.79 -22.81
N LEU A 66 19.74 -2.76 -23.60
CA LEU A 66 21.02 -2.05 -23.53
C LEU A 66 21.19 -1.32 -22.20
N ASN A 67 20.17 -0.58 -21.75
CA ASN A 67 20.27 0.27 -20.56
C ASN A 67 20.17 -0.52 -19.25
N PHE A 68 19.35 -1.57 -19.21
CA PHE A 68 19.00 -2.26 -17.97
C PHE A 68 19.47 -3.71 -17.92
N GLY A 69 19.75 -4.32 -19.07
CA GLY A 69 20.12 -5.72 -19.21
C GLY A 69 18.92 -6.63 -19.49
N LYS A 70 19.12 -7.93 -19.28
CA LYS A 70 18.09 -8.97 -19.34
C LYS A 70 18.03 -9.72 -18.02
N ALA A 71 16.89 -10.30 -17.72
CA ALA A 71 16.76 -11.20 -16.58
C ALA A 71 17.75 -12.36 -16.71
N ASN A 72 18.46 -12.66 -15.63
CA ASN A 72 19.38 -13.80 -15.51
C ASN A 72 18.77 -14.96 -14.71
N ARG A 73 17.47 -14.89 -14.45
CA ARG A 73 16.70 -15.87 -13.69
C ARG A 73 15.22 -15.76 -14.07
N PRO A 74 14.38 -16.76 -13.76
CA PRO A 74 12.93 -16.68 -13.98
C PRO A 74 12.25 -15.63 -13.10
N SER A 75 11.19 -14.98 -13.58
CA SER A 75 10.34 -14.11 -12.77
C SER A 75 9.86 -14.81 -11.49
N ARG A 76 9.82 -14.08 -10.37
CA ARG A 76 9.14 -14.49 -9.14
C ARG A 76 7.66 -14.68 -9.43
N SER A 77 7.04 -15.55 -8.62
CA SER A 77 5.60 -15.54 -8.47
C SER A 77 5.14 -14.20 -7.86
N TYR A 78 3.85 -13.93 -7.94
CA TYR A 78 3.25 -12.74 -7.32
C TYR A 78 3.49 -12.72 -5.81
N ASP A 79 3.31 -13.86 -5.15
CA ASP A 79 3.44 -13.98 -3.69
C ASP A 79 4.90 -13.85 -3.24
N ASP A 80 5.85 -14.48 -3.94
CA ASP A 80 7.28 -14.35 -3.63
C ASP A 80 7.77 -12.91 -3.77
N LEU A 81 7.22 -12.15 -4.73
CA LEU A 81 7.53 -10.74 -4.88
C LEU A 81 7.01 -9.92 -3.70
N ILE A 82 5.80 -10.21 -3.23
CA ILE A 82 5.18 -9.53 -2.08
C ILE A 82 5.95 -9.83 -0.81
N ILE A 83 6.32 -11.09 -0.57
CA ILE A 83 7.14 -11.50 0.57
C ILE A 83 8.43 -10.68 0.59
N ARG A 84 9.16 -10.65 -0.54
CA ARG A 84 10.37 -9.84 -0.69
C ARG A 84 10.14 -8.36 -0.45
N TYR A 85 9.03 -7.81 -0.92
CA TYR A 85 8.71 -6.39 -0.71
C TYR A 85 8.48 -6.08 0.77
N LYS A 86 7.68 -6.91 1.46
CA LYS A 86 7.44 -6.78 2.90
C LYS A 86 8.73 -6.91 3.72
N GLU A 87 9.60 -7.86 3.37
CA GLU A 87 10.92 -7.98 3.99
C GLU A 87 11.74 -6.69 3.87
N LYS A 88 11.76 -6.07 2.68
CA LYS A 88 12.50 -4.82 2.47
C LYS A 88 11.88 -3.63 3.22
N LEU A 89 10.57 -3.59 3.39
CA LEU A 89 9.92 -2.60 4.26
C LEU A 89 10.26 -2.83 5.73
N GLY A 90 10.25 -4.08 6.21
CA GLY A 90 10.60 -4.44 7.59
C GLY A 90 12.05 -4.09 7.96
N LEU A 91 12.95 -4.03 6.97
CA LEU A 91 14.33 -3.55 7.12
C LEU A 91 14.46 -2.01 7.06
N GLY A 92 13.34 -1.26 7.13
CA GLY A 92 13.34 0.20 7.13
C GLY A 92 13.37 0.85 5.75
N GLY A 93 13.07 0.10 4.68
CA GLY A 93 12.93 0.63 3.33
C GLY A 93 11.87 1.73 3.26
N LYS A 94 12.21 2.87 2.64
CA LYS A 94 11.31 4.02 2.47
C LYS A 94 11.27 4.46 1.01
N ALA A 95 10.17 5.11 0.62
CA ALA A 95 10.06 5.75 -0.68
C ALA A 95 11.17 6.82 -0.84
N PRO A 96 11.94 6.82 -1.94
CA PRO A 96 12.87 7.91 -2.23
C PRO A 96 12.15 9.26 -2.31
N SER A 97 12.85 10.35 -2.00
CA SER A 97 12.28 11.71 -1.94
C SER A 97 11.53 12.13 -3.20
N GLN A 98 12.00 11.74 -4.39
CA GLN A 98 11.31 12.02 -5.67
C GLN A 98 9.90 11.40 -5.77
N PHE A 99 9.63 10.36 -4.98
CA PHE A 99 8.32 9.71 -4.88
C PHE A 99 7.54 10.14 -3.64
N ALA A 100 8.11 10.95 -2.75
CA ALA A 100 7.35 11.49 -1.62
C ALA A 100 6.20 12.37 -2.15
N PRO A 101 4.96 12.19 -1.65
CA PRO A 101 3.82 12.99 -2.06
C PRO A 101 3.85 14.38 -1.42
N GLU A 102 3.20 15.33 -2.08
CA GLU A 102 2.91 16.66 -1.57
C GLU A 102 1.48 16.70 -0.99
N GLY A 103 1.12 17.79 -0.30
CA GLY A 103 -0.25 17.98 0.13
C GLY A 103 -1.16 18.25 -1.09
N ILE A 104 -2.15 17.39 -1.31
CA ILE A 104 -3.19 17.60 -2.34
C ILE A 104 -4.45 18.11 -1.65
N SER A 105 -5.03 19.20 -2.14
CA SER A 105 -6.25 19.77 -1.60
C SER A 105 -7.48 18.94 -1.97
N PHE A 106 -8.49 18.91 -1.09
CA PHE A 106 -9.68 18.07 -1.23
C PHE A 106 -10.46 18.33 -2.53
N ASP A 107 -10.51 19.58 -3.00
CA ASP A 107 -11.13 19.98 -4.27
C ASP A 107 -10.45 19.34 -5.50
N LYS A 108 -9.16 19.00 -5.40
CA LYS A 108 -8.38 18.37 -6.49
C LYS A 108 -8.46 16.84 -6.48
N ARG A 109 -9.09 16.21 -5.49
CA ARG A 109 -9.10 14.74 -5.33
C ARG A 109 -9.62 14.01 -6.57
N GLN A 110 -10.70 14.51 -7.18
CA GLN A 110 -11.30 13.88 -8.37
C GLN A 110 -10.35 13.97 -9.56
N LYS A 111 -9.74 15.14 -9.78
CA LYS A 111 -8.74 15.34 -10.83
C LYS A 111 -7.54 14.39 -10.66
N LEU A 112 -7.08 14.19 -9.43
CA LEU A 112 -5.97 13.26 -9.15
C LEU A 112 -6.39 11.80 -9.39
N ALA A 113 -7.61 11.41 -8.99
CA ALA A 113 -8.16 10.09 -9.29
C ALA A 113 -8.25 9.83 -10.81
N ASP A 114 -8.77 10.80 -11.57
CA ASP A 114 -8.87 10.72 -13.03
C ASP A 114 -7.49 10.60 -13.68
N ASN A 115 -6.50 11.35 -13.19
CA ASN A 115 -5.11 11.27 -13.64
C ASN A 115 -4.50 9.89 -13.37
N LEU A 116 -4.75 9.31 -12.20
CA LEU A 116 -4.30 7.95 -11.85
C LEU A 116 -4.95 6.90 -12.76
N MET A 117 -6.26 6.98 -13.00
CA MET A 117 -6.95 6.06 -13.91
C MET A 117 -6.48 6.19 -15.36
N LYS A 118 -6.24 7.42 -15.82
CA LYS A 118 -5.65 7.67 -17.16
C LYS A 118 -4.23 7.13 -17.28
N ALA A 119 -3.40 7.30 -16.25
CA ALA A 119 -2.05 6.75 -16.21
C ALA A 119 -2.09 5.21 -16.23
N THR A 120 -3.04 4.61 -15.52
CA THR A 120 -3.28 3.15 -15.50
C THR A 120 -3.69 2.63 -16.88
N GLY A 121 -4.68 3.27 -17.54
CA GLY A 121 -5.09 2.89 -18.89
C GLY A 121 -3.95 3.01 -19.91
N THR A 122 -3.10 4.03 -19.76
CA THR A 122 -1.89 4.20 -20.59
C THR A 122 -0.90 3.06 -20.37
N LEU A 123 -0.69 2.65 -19.12
CA LEU A 123 0.19 1.54 -18.74
C LEU A 123 -0.30 0.23 -19.38
N ILE A 124 -1.58 -0.10 -19.23
CA ILE A 124 -2.17 -1.32 -19.83
C ILE A 124 -2.04 -1.30 -21.35
N LYS A 125 -2.35 -0.17 -22.00
CA LYS A 125 -2.19 -0.02 -23.46
C LYS A 125 -0.74 -0.25 -23.91
N ARG A 126 0.25 0.16 -23.11
CA ARG A 126 1.67 -0.05 -23.41
C ARG A 126 2.08 -1.50 -23.19
N LEU A 127 1.63 -2.12 -22.10
CA LEU A 127 1.91 -3.55 -21.80
C LEU A 127 1.46 -4.47 -22.93
N LYS A 128 0.34 -4.17 -23.63
CA LYS A 128 -0.13 -4.95 -24.80
C LYS A 128 0.89 -5.08 -25.95
N LYS A 129 1.94 -4.25 -25.99
CA LYS A 129 3.01 -4.31 -27.00
C LYS A 129 4.13 -5.31 -26.67
N PHE A 130 4.10 -5.91 -25.49
CA PHE A 130 5.10 -6.85 -24.97
C PHE A 130 4.50 -8.25 -24.95
N THR A 131 5.21 -9.26 -25.44
CA THR A 131 4.79 -10.66 -25.33
C THR A 131 4.93 -11.16 -23.88
N GLU A 132 4.39 -12.34 -23.57
CA GLU A 132 4.62 -12.97 -22.26
C GLU A 132 6.12 -13.16 -21.98
N GLU A 133 6.88 -13.61 -22.99
CA GLU A 133 8.33 -13.76 -22.88
C GLU A 133 9.04 -12.40 -22.63
N ASP A 134 8.61 -11.33 -23.30
CA ASP A 134 9.17 -10.00 -23.03
C ASP A 134 8.96 -9.60 -21.57
N LEU A 135 7.82 -9.96 -20.97
CA LEU A 135 7.54 -9.64 -19.57
C LEU A 135 8.50 -10.34 -18.61
N ASP A 136 9.00 -11.51 -18.98
CA ASP A 136 9.93 -12.30 -18.18
C ASP A 136 11.41 -11.99 -18.44
N VAL A 137 11.74 -11.46 -19.62
CA VAL A 137 13.13 -11.19 -20.02
C VAL A 137 13.54 -9.73 -19.78
N LEU A 138 12.66 -8.77 -20.03
CA LEU A 138 12.98 -7.34 -19.88
C LEU A 138 12.96 -6.96 -18.40
N ILE A 139 13.98 -6.21 -17.97
CA ILE A 139 14.11 -5.77 -16.58
C ILE A 139 14.15 -4.25 -16.46
N LEU A 140 13.61 -3.75 -15.35
CA LEU A 140 13.63 -2.34 -14.97
C LEU A 140 14.16 -2.19 -13.54
N PRO A 141 14.87 -1.10 -13.23
CA PRO A 141 15.28 -0.81 -11.86
C PRO A 141 14.06 -0.41 -11.00
N HIS A 142 13.95 -0.99 -9.82
CA HIS A 142 13.00 -0.60 -8.77
C HIS A 142 13.75 0.03 -7.59
N PRO A 143 13.30 1.16 -7.03
CA PRO A 143 14.04 1.87 -5.98
C PRO A 143 14.31 1.05 -4.72
N LEU A 144 13.41 0.12 -4.36
CA LEU A 144 13.54 -0.71 -3.16
C LEU A 144 13.97 -2.16 -3.45
N LEU A 145 13.61 -2.70 -4.62
CA LEU A 145 13.66 -4.15 -4.88
C LEU A 145 14.83 -4.56 -5.78
N GLY A 146 15.61 -3.59 -6.26
CA GLY A 146 16.64 -3.82 -7.27
C GLY A 146 16.01 -4.01 -8.65
N LYS A 147 16.65 -4.79 -9.52
CA LYS A 147 16.11 -5.05 -10.87
C LYS A 147 14.97 -6.07 -10.80
N LEU A 148 13.84 -5.72 -11.39
CA LEU A 148 12.66 -6.56 -11.53
C LEU A 148 12.40 -6.85 -13.00
N THR A 149 11.88 -8.03 -13.33
CA THR A 149 11.30 -8.27 -14.66
C THR A 149 10.08 -7.35 -14.87
N LEU A 150 9.65 -7.14 -16.11
CA LEU A 150 8.44 -6.35 -16.37
C LEU A 150 7.19 -7.01 -15.76
N ARG A 151 7.13 -8.35 -15.72
CA ARG A 151 6.09 -9.09 -15.01
C ARG A 151 6.08 -8.73 -13.52
N GLU A 152 7.25 -8.79 -12.88
CA GLU A 152 7.40 -8.44 -11.47
C GLU A 152 7.13 -6.97 -11.19
N MET A 153 7.58 -6.06 -12.05
CA MET A 153 7.29 -4.63 -11.92
C MET A 153 5.79 -4.37 -11.96
N THR A 154 5.06 -5.11 -12.81
CA THR A 154 3.60 -4.99 -12.90
C THR A 154 2.91 -5.65 -11.70
N TYR A 155 3.43 -6.77 -11.18
CA TYR A 155 2.95 -7.39 -9.93
C TYR A 155 3.10 -6.43 -8.75
N PHE A 156 4.28 -5.81 -8.65
CA PHE A 156 4.55 -4.77 -7.67
C PHE A 156 3.57 -3.61 -7.84
N THR A 157 3.34 -3.12 -9.07
CA THR A 157 2.45 -1.98 -9.31
C THR A 157 1.03 -2.24 -8.80
N ASP A 158 0.48 -3.45 -9.01
CA ASP A 158 -0.82 -3.86 -8.45
C ASP A 158 -0.78 -3.94 -6.92
N TYR A 159 0.18 -4.68 -6.36
CA TYR A 159 0.27 -4.83 -4.90
C TYR A 159 0.53 -3.51 -4.17
N HIS A 160 1.33 -2.62 -4.77
CA HIS A 160 1.68 -1.33 -4.21
C HIS A 160 0.43 -0.48 -3.98
N THR A 161 -0.49 -0.41 -4.95
CA THR A 161 -1.76 0.27 -4.73
C THR A 161 -2.56 -0.38 -3.60
N ARG A 162 -2.63 -1.72 -3.52
CA ARG A 162 -3.33 -2.41 -2.41
C ARG A 162 -2.73 -2.07 -1.06
N HIS A 163 -1.40 -2.05 -0.97
CA HIS A 163 -0.67 -1.68 0.23
C HIS A 163 -1.01 -0.25 0.67
N HIS A 164 -1.03 0.70 -0.26
CA HIS A 164 -1.42 2.09 0.02
C HIS A 164 -2.91 2.24 0.37
N HIS A 165 -3.79 1.44 -0.25
CA HIS A 165 -5.21 1.38 0.13
C HIS A 165 -5.37 0.93 1.59
N LEU A 166 -4.72 -0.18 1.97
CA LEU A 166 -4.76 -0.69 3.34
C LEU A 166 -4.18 0.32 4.34
N HIS A 167 -3.11 1.02 3.99
CA HIS A 167 -2.56 2.09 4.83
C HIS A 167 -3.52 3.26 5.02
N THR A 168 -4.27 3.65 3.99
CA THR A 168 -5.33 4.66 4.12
C THR A 168 -6.40 4.21 5.11
N ILE A 169 -6.91 2.97 4.96
CA ILE A 169 -7.93 2.42 5.86
C ILE A 169 -7.41 2.38 7.30
N GLU A 170 -6.20 1.88 7.50
CA GLU A 170 -5.59 1.77 8.83
C GLU A 170 -5.40 3.13 9.49
N ASN A 171 -4.97 4.14 8.74
CA ASN A 171 -4.84 5.50 9.23
C ASN A 171 -6.20 6.04 9.73
N LEU A 172 -7.29 5.76 9.01
CA LEU A 172 -8.64 6.24 9.34
C LEU A 172 -9.34 5.48 10.47
N LYS A 173 -8.88 4.27 10.84
CA LYS A 173 -9.42 3.56 12.01
C LYS A 173 -9.28 4.37 13.29
N HIS A 174 -8.22 5.18 13.41
CA HIS A 174 -8.03 6.07 14.55
C HIS A 174 -9.03 7.23 14.58
N THR A 175 -9.62 7.62 13.45
CA THR A 175 -10.73 8.58 13.41
C THR A 175 -12.00 7.96 13.99
N LEU A 176 -12.31 6.71 13.62
CA LEU A 176 -13.46 5.98 14.14
C LEU A 176 -13.35 5.73 15.65
N GLN A 177 -12.16 5.31 16.12
CA GLN A 177 -11.88 5.16 17.56
C GLN A 177 -12.08 6.47 18.32
N LYS A 178 -11.59 7.60 17.79
CA LYS A 178 -11.79 8.92 18.39
C LYS A 178 -13.27 9.32 18.44
N LYS A 179 -14.01 9.14 17.33
CA LYS A 179 -15.46 9.44 17.24
C LYS A 179 -16.25 8.58 18.24
N LEU A 180 -15.94 7.29 18.31
CA LEU A 180 -16.56 6.36 19.25
C LEU A 180 -16.25 6.74 20.71
N THR A 181 -14.99 7.04 21.02
CA THR A 181 -14.57 7.48 22.37
C THR A 181 -15.28 8.77 22.79
N PHE A 182 -15.44 9.72 21.86
CA PHE A 182 -16.17 10.95 22.13
C PHE A 182 -17.66 10.69 22.42
N ILE A 183 -18.33 9.86 21.61
CA ILE A 183 -19.73 9.48 21.83
C ILE A 183 -19.90 8.78 23.17
N ILE A 184 -19.02 7.83 23.48
CA ILE A 184 -18.99 7.14 24.77
C ILE A 184 -18.87 8.16 25.91
N ASN A 185 -17.86 9.04 25.86
CA ASN A 185 -17.65 10.02 26.93
C ASN A 185 -18.84 10.98 27.06
N PHE A 186 -19.44 11.39 25.93
CA PHE A 186 -20.64 12.22 25.93
C PHE A 186 -21.84 11.50 26.57
N LEU A 187 -22.07 10.23 26.23
CA LEU A 187 -23.12 9.41 26.83
C LEU A 187 -22.88 9.17 28.32
N MET A 188 -21.64 8.93 28.74
CA MET A 188 -21.26 8.76 30.14
C MET A 188 -21.42 10.06 30.97
N LEU A 189 -21.35 11.22 30.33
CA LEU A 189 -21.59 12.53 30.95
C LEU A 189 -23.06 12.95 30.95
N SER A 190 -23.90 12.29 30.14
CA SER A 190 -25.35 12.39 30.26
C SER A 190 -25.81 11.45 31.37
N GLU A 191 -26.63 11.91 32.32
CA GLU A 191 -26.96 11.22 33.58
C GLU A 191 -27.73 9.87 33.46
N ASN A 192 -27.69 9.18 32.32
CA ASN A 192 -28.50 8.00 32.01
C ASN A 192 -27.71 6.76 31.53
N PHE A 193 -26.40 6.66 31.78
CA PHE A 193 -25.61 5.49 31.34
C PHE A 193 -24.99 4.71 32.52
N ASP A 194 -25.40 3.44 32.67
CA ASP A 194 -24.93 2.54 33.72
C ASP A 194 -23.51 2.01 33.40
N LEU A 195 -22.58 2.23 34.34
CA LEU A 195 -21.15 1.90 34.26
C LEU A 195 -20.85 0.42 33.99
N PHE A 196 -21.77 -0.48 34.34
CA PHE A 196 -21.62 -1.92 34.12
C PHE A 196 -21.58 -2.30 32.63
N SER A 197 -22.42 -1.65 31.83
CA SER A 197 -22.51 -1.86 30.38
C SER A 197 -21.21 -1.49 29.66
N PHE A 198 -20.47 -0.52 30.21
CA PHE A 198 -19.25 0.01 29.61
C PHE A 198 -18.04 -0.92 29.79
N GLN A 199 -17.92 -1.59 30.95
CA GLN A 199 -16.83 -2.54 31.19
C GLN A 199 -16.90 -3.75 30.25
N GLN A 200 -18.10 -4.19 29.88
CA GLN A 200 -18.30 -5.34 28.99
C GLN A 200 -17.88 -5.03 27.55
N ILE A 201 -18.20 -3.83 27.04
CA ILE A 201 -17.78 -3.35 25.70
C ILE A 201 -16.26 -3.17 25.62
N LYS A 202 -15.62 -2.73 26.71
CA LYS A 202 -14.16 -2.53 26.73
C LYS A 202 -13.41 -3.86 26.67
N LEU A 203 -13.87 -4.88 27.41
CA LEU A 203 -13.33 -6.24 27.38
C LEU A 203 -13.47 -6.89 25.98
N GLU A 204 -14.62 -6.74 25.32
CA GLU A 204 -14.84 -7.30 23.98
C GLU A 204 -13.92 -6.65 22.91
N ASN A 205 -13.63 -5.36 23.04
CA ASN A 205 -12.73 -4.66 22.11
C ASN A 205 -11.24 -4.99 22.34
N GLU A 206 -10.82 -5.24 23.59
CA GLU A 206 -9.45 -5.69 23.90
C GLU A 206 -9.23 -7.14 23.41
N ILE A 207 -10.23 -8.02 23.58
CA ILE A 207 -10.18 -9.41 23.06
C ILE A 207 -10.13 -9.45 21.53
N HIS A 208 -10.83 -8.54 20.84
CA HIS A 208 -10.75 -8.45 19.37
C HIS A 208 -9.43 -7.88 18.84
N GLN A 209 -8.67 -7.13 19.63
CA GLN A 209 -7.33 -6.68 19.26
C GLN A 209 -6.26 -7.77 19.44
N GLU A 210 -6.38 -8.65 20.44
CA GLU A 210 -5.44 -9.77 20.62
C GLU A 210 -5.56 -10.85 19.54
N HIS A 211 -6.73 -11.04 18.93
CA HIS A 211 -6.91 -12.02 17.85
C HIS A 211 -6.49 -11.54 16.45
N ASN A 212 -5.93 -10.33 16.33
CA ASN A 212 -5.35 -9.80 15.09
C ASN A 212 -3.90 -9.31 15.27
N MET A 213 -3.12 -10.02 16.10
CA MET A 213 -1.68 -9.79 16.24
C MET A 213 -0.90 -10.19 14.98
N ASP A 214 -0.74 -9.20 14.10
CA ASP A 214 0.48 -8.77 13.43
C ASP A 214 1.62 -9.80 13.26
N CYS A 215 1.66 -10.41 12.08
CA CYS A 215 2.88 -10.95 11.48
C CYS A 215 3.68 -9.80 10.83
N GLY A 216 4.40 -9.00 11.63
CA GLY A 216 5.11 -7.87 11.04
C GLY A 216 5.99 -6.97 11.91
N ASN A 217 6.04 -7.10 13.24
CA ASN A 217 6.82 -6.18 14.07
C ASN A 217 8.13 -6.80 14.62
N PRO A 218 9.33 -6.33 14.22
CA PRO A 218 10.61 -6.89 14.68
C PRO A 218 10.97 -6.60 16.14
N TRP A 219 10.14 -5.85 16.88
CA TRP A 219 10.46 -5.43 18.25
C TRP A 219 10.01 -6.40 19.36
N PHE A 220 9.41 -7.54 19.01
CA PHE A 220 8.94 -8.54 19.99
C PHE A 220 9.86 -9.76 20.18
N PHE A 221 11.01 -9.84 19.50
CA PHE A 221 11.87 -11.03 19.54
C PHE A 221 12.95 -11.04 20.62
N ASN A 222 12.96 -10.08 21.56
CA ASN A 222 14.02 -9.99 22.58
C ASN A 222 13.54 -9.90 24.04
N TYR A 223 12.29 -10.31 24.34
CA TYR A 223 11.79 -10.35 25.72
C TYR A 223 11.56 -11.77 26.29
N LEU A 224 11.90 -12.82 25.53
CA LEU A 224 11.73 -14.23 25.95
C LEU A 224 13.02 -15.07 25.77
N LEU A 225 14.19 -14.48 26.01
CA LEU A 225 15.46 -15.22 26.14
C LEU A 225 16.23 -14.92 27.44
N THR A 226 15.58 -14.32 28.45
CA THR A 226 16.23 -14.03 29.75
C THR A 226 15.52 -14.67 30.96
N LEU A 227 14.83 -15.80 30.75
CA LEU A 227 14.28 -16.60 31.86
C LEU A 227 14.37 -18.11 31.58
N CYS A 228 15.55 -18.63 31.23
CA CYS A 228 15.93 -20.02 31.53
C CYS A 228 17.45 -20.24 31.37
N SER A 229 18.22 -19.88 32.39
CA SER A 229 19.46 -20.58 32.79
C SER A 229 20.05 -19.88 34.02
N SER A 230 19.40 -20.09 35.16
CA SER A 230 20.10 -20.10 36.44
C SER A 230 19.63 -21.34 37.21
N ARG A 231 20.40 -22.43 37.06
CA ARG A 231 20.69 -23.42 38.10
C ARG A 231 21.55 -24.56 37.54
N PHE A 232 22.72 -24.68 38.17
CA PHE A 232 23.81 -25.65 38.02
C PHE A 232 24.73 -25.47 36.82
#